data_AF-X1M6P5-F1
#
_entry.id   AF-X1M6P5-F1
#
_cell.length_a   1.000
_cell.length_b   1.000
_cell.length_c   1.000
_cell.angle_alpha   90.00
_cell.angle_beta   90.00
_cell.angle_gamma   90.00
#
_symmetry.space_group_name_H-M   'P 1'
#
loop_
_entity.id
_entity.type
_entity.pdbx_description
1 polymer ?
#
loop_
_entity_poly.entity_id
_entity_poly.type
_entity_poly.pdbx_seq_one_letter_code
_entity_poly.pdbx_strand_id
1 'polypeptide(L)'
;VGAKGGEEMNPENSEDSRHFPPQNKEDERLEAESEGTTGSRALFHESEEETETEDITKPSPLWREARHLEIQKPESTLDLELETPLEQMEEQEVVDDPVRMYLHEIGRVHLLTAAEEKDLARKMEEGIRIKEIKQGYLQRYGRDPSATEIIISILLELSQASTTIHLLQEQLYLTPAASFLENISNAKLRESIDSEIRPQLILAIAHQTDKSIPEAEQLLTELALNINLLPKEVLDAIGDSVSLADIETLVTKPDFINSIQAYEKQLQAYLENIGREAEKAETHLTEANLRLVVSVAKKHIGRGMSLLDLIQEGNIGLLRAVEKFDYRKGYKFS
;
A
#
# COMPACT_ATOMS: atom_id res chain seq x y z
N VAL A 1 -10.98 8.95 -82.86
CA VAL A 1 -10.30 7.62 -82.91
C VAL A 1 -9.39 7.54 -81.69
N GLY A 2 -9.52 6.63 -80.73
CA GLY A 2 -10.55 5.62 -80.48
C GLY A 2 -10.00 4.44 -79.66
N ALA A 3 -10.56 4.17 -78.46
CA ALA A 3 -10.27 3.02 -77.56
C ALA A 3 -8.83 2.94 -76.99
N LYS A 4 -8.49 2.31 -75.84
CA LYS A 4 -9.12 1.71 -74.62
C LYS A 4 -7.91 1.47 -73.65
N GLY A 5 -7.99 1.32 -72.33
CA GLY A 5 -9.06 1.35 -71.32
C GLY A 5 -8.61 0.62 -70.04
N GLY A 6 -9.14 0.98 -68.86
CA GLY A 6 -8.95 0.29 -67.55
C GLY A 6 -7.59 0.47 -66.86
N GLU A 7 -7.46 0.42 -65.53
CA GLU A 7 -8.45 0.34 -64.44
C GLU A 7 -7.85 0.88 -63.11
N GLU A 8 -8.69 0.99 -62.09
CA GLU A 8 -8.46 1.37 -60.68
C GLU A 8 -7.40 0.48 -59.97
N MET A 9 -6.87 0.73 -58.75
CA MET A 9 -7.16 1.67 -57.65
C MET A 9 -5.92 1.91 -56.75
N ASN A 10 -6.08 2.73 -55.71
CA ASN A 10 -5.09 3.37 -54.80
C ASN A 10 -4.52 2.43 -53.68
N PRO A 11 -3.85 2.88 -52.59
CA PRO A 11 -2.40 2.68 -52.36
C PRO A 11 -2.02 1.96 -51.04
N GLU A 12 -0.77 1.53 -50.83
CA GLU A 12 -0.28 1.27 -49.46
C GLU A 12 1.26 1.26 -49.24
N ASN A 13 1.65 1.94 -48.14
CA ASN A 13 2.82 1.86 -47.26
C ASN A 13 4.23 1.43 -47.73
N SER A 14 5.17 2.32 -47.42
CA SER A 14 6.61 2.13 -47.31
C SER A 14 7.07 1.95 -45.85
N GLU A 15 8.32 1.52 -45.68
CA GLU A 15 9.13 1.48 -44.44
C GLU A 15 8.78 0.38 -43.42
N ASP A 16 9.73 -0.22 -42.70
CA ASP A 16 11.14 -0.59 -42.86
C ASP A 16 11.44 -1.36 -41.57
N SER A 17 11.92 -2.60 -41.67
CA SER A 17 11.95 -3.54 -40.55
C SER A 17 13.33 -3.62 -39.89
N ARG A 18 13.40 -3.34 -38.59
CA ARG A 18 14.62 -3.60 -37.79
C ARG A 18 14.34 -4.43 -36.54
N HIS A 19 14.65 -5.71 -36.68
CA HIS A 19 14.66 -6.74 -35.65
C HIS A 19 16.14 -7.12 -35.43
N PHE A 20 16.60 -7.30 -34.18
CA PHE A 20 17.97 -7.73 -33.87
C PHE A 20 17.99 -8.93 -32.90
N PRO A 21 18.92 -9.90 -33.05
CA PRO A 21 18.80 -11.23 -32.47
C PRO A 21 19.69 -11.48 -31.24
N PRO A 22 19.49 -12.60 -30.50
CA PRO A 22 20.43 -13.06 -29.49
C PRO A 22 21.66 -13.76 -30.11
N GLN A 23 22.81 -13.67 -29.43
CA GLN A 23 24.01 -14.46 -29.75
C GLN A 23 24.30 -15.46 -28.63
N ASN A 24 24.17 -16.75 -28.93
CA ASN A 24 24.88 -17.80 -28.19
C ASN A 24 26.28 -17.97 -28.80
N LYS A 25 27.26 -18.29 -27.94
CA LYS A 25 28.51 -18.91 -28.35
C LYS A 25 28.74 -20.18 -27.56
N GLU A 26 29.22 -21.18 -28.27
CA GLU A 26 29.59 -22.51 -27.79
C GLU A 26 30.92 -22.46 -27.05
N ASP A 27 31.16 -23.43 -26.17
CA ASP A 27 32.50 -23.97 -25.94
C ASP A 27 32.40 -25.49 -25.74
N GLU A 28 33.37 -26.23 -26.27
CA GLU A 28 33.31 -27.69 -26.49
C GLU A 28 33.86 -28.55 -25.32
N ARG A 29 33.75 -29.90 -25.48
CA ARG A 29 34.68 -30.96 -24.98
C ARG A 29 34.60 -31.33 -23.48
N LEU A 30 34.47 -32.60 -23.06
CA LEU A 30 35.00 -33.88 -23.56
C LEU A 30 34.31 -35.08 -22.85
N GLU A 31 34.22 -36.24 -23.50
CA GLU A 31 33.91 -37.55 -22.88
C GLU A 31 35.21 -38.33 -22.57
N ALA A 32 35.25 -39.09 -21.46
CA ALA A 32 36.23 -40.16 -21.23
C ALA A 32 35.79 -41.15 -20.11
N GLU A 33 36.21 -42.40 -20.25
CA GLU A 33 35.65 -43.63 -19.67
C GLU A 33 36.03 -44.02 -18.22
N SER A 34 35.16 -44.86 -17.64
CA SER A 34 35.25 -45.85 -16.54
C SER A 34 36.55 -46.12 -15.73
N GLU A 35 36.41 -46.11 -14.39
CA GLU A 35 36.82 -47.19 -13.42
C GLU A 35 36.11 -46.96 -12.04
N GLY A 36 36.16 -47.80 -10.98
CA GLY A 36 36.78 -49.13 -10.82
C GLY A 36 36.71 -49.77 -9.39
N THR A 37 35.60 -50.43 -9.03
CA THR A 37 35.47 -51.45 -7.93
C THR A 37 35.43 -50.99 -6.45
N THR A 38 34.78 -51.82 -5.60
CA THR A 38 34.61 -51.80 -4.12
C THR A 38 33.59 -50.81 -3.54
N GLY A 39 32.77 -51.13 -2.54
CA GLY A 39 32.51 -52.43 -1.89
C GLY A 39 31.52 -52.33 -0.70
N SER A 40 30.89 -53.46 -0.33
CA SER A 40 29.99 -53.67 0.82
C SER A 40 28.56 -53.09 0.79
N ARG A 41 27.61 -53.95 1.18
CA ARG A 41 26.16 -53.73 1.22
C ARG A 41 25.61 -54.21 2.57
N ALA A 42 25.04 -53.30 3.35
CA ALA A 42 24.17 -53.57 4.50
C ALA A 42 23.25 -52.34 4.68
N LEU A 43 21.99 -52.41 4.23
CA LEU A 43 20.84 -52.81 5.05
C LEU A 43 20.51 -51.81 6.18
N PHE A 44 19.91 -50.67 5.82
CA PHE A 44 18.94 -49.99 6.66
C PHE A 44 17.73 -49.52 5.83
N HIS A 45 16.55 -49.69 6.39
CA HIS A 45 15.32 -49.05 5.94
C HIS A 45 15.34 -47.62 6.50
N GLU A 46 15.28 -46.62 5.63
CA GLU A 46 14.89 -45.27 6.02
C GLU A 46 13.59 -44.94 5.27
N SER A 47 12.61 -44.46 6.05
CA SER A 47 11.32 -43.99 5.56
C SER A 47 11.49 -42.63 4.89
N GLU A 48 10.84 -42.45 3.74
CA GLU A 48 10.70 -41.16 3.08
C GLU A 48 9.78 -40.26 3.94
N GLU A 49 10.37 -39.51 4.87
CA GLU A 49 9.75 -38.29 5.38
C GLU A 49 10.11 -37.14 4.43
N GLU A 50 9.22 -36.88 3.46
CA GLU A 50 9.24 -35.64 2.68
C GLU A 50 9.02 -34.46 3.64
N THR A 51 10.08 -33.71 3.92
CA THR A 51 9.97 -32.45 4.66
C THR A 51 9.40 -31.38 3.74
N GLU A 52 8.07 -31.25 3.73
CA GLU A 52 7.39 -30.10 3.13
C GLU A 52 7.93 -28.80 3.76
N THR A 53 8.73 -28.05 3.00
CA THR A 53 9.14 -26.70 3.38
C THR A 53 7.94 -25.77 3.22
N GLU A 54 7.26 -25.45 4.32
CA GLU A 54 6.14 -24.51 4.31
C GLU A 54 6.58 -23.12 3.80
N ASP A 55 6.02 -22.74 2.66
CA ASP A 55 6.21 -21.44 2.02
C ASP A 55 5.50 -20.35 2.84
N ILE A 56 6.28 -19.65 3.66
CA ILE A 56 5.85 -18.62 4.62
C ILE A 56 5.20 -17.38 3.96
N THR A 57 5.12 -17.31 2.63
CA THR A 57 4.54 -16.17 1.90
C THR A 57 3.02 -16.24 1.74
N LYS A 58 2.36 -17.33 2.15
CA LYS A 58 0.91 -17.53 1.99
C LYS A 58 0.18 -17.54 3.35
N PRO A 59 -0.89 -16.74 3.54
CA PRO A 59 -1.65 -16.75 4.78
C PRO A 59 -2.35 -18.11 4.99
N SER A 60 -2.12 -18.71 6.16
CA SER A 60 -2.63 -20.03 6.56
C SER A 60 -4.16 -20.16 6.36
N PRO A 61 -4.68 -21.33 5.92
CA PRO A 61 -6.10 -21.54 5.62
C PRO A 61 -7.05 -21.19 6.76
N LEU A 62 -6.60 -21.32 8.01
CA LEU A 62 -7.34 -21.02 9.26
C LEU A 62 -7.98 -19.62 9.29
N TRP A 63 -7.44 -18.65 8.53
CA TRP A 63 -7.92 -17.26 8.55
C TRP A 63 -9.02 -16.95 7.52
N ARG A 64 -9.38 -17.88 6.62
CA ARG A 64 -10.51 -17.67 5.71
C ARG A 64 -11.85 -17.79 6.42
N GLU A 65 -11.96 -18.73 7.34
CA GLU A 65 -13.20 -19.01 8.09
C GLU A 65 -13.50 -17.94 9.15
N ALA A 66 -12.48 -17.23 9.63
CA ALA A 66 -12.63 -16.10 10.55
C ALA A 66 -13.40 -14.89 9.96
N ARG A 67 -13.55 -14.80 8.62
CA ARG A 67 -14.30 -13.70 7.96
C ARG A 67 -15.82 -13.78 8.13
N HIS A 68 -16.34 -14.84 8.73
CA HIS A 68 -17.79 -15.06 8.91
C HIS A 68 -18.22 -15.16 10.38
N LEU A 69 -17.33 -14.84 11.31
CA LEU A 69 -17.70 -14.65 12.70
C LEU A 69 -18.34 -13.26 12.85
N GLU A 70 -19.64 -13.23 13.14
CA GLU A 70 -20.30 -12.02 13.64
C GLU A 70 -19.62 -11.61 14.95
N ILE A 71 -18.79 -10.57 14.89
CA ILE A 71 -18.22 -9.94 16.07
C ILE A 71 -19.40 -9.30 16.81
N GLN A 72 -19.88 -9.99 17.84
CA GLN A 72 -20.82 -9.40 18.80
C GLN A 72 -20.17 -8.11 19.30
N LYS A 73 -20.89 -6.98 19.19
CA LYS A 73 -20.44 -5.72 19.77
C LYS A 73 -20.03 -5.98 21.22
N PRO A 74 -18.79 -5.69 21.64
CA PRO A 74 -18.52 -5.61 23.06
C PRO A 74 -19.50 -4.59 23.63
N GLU A 75 -20.22 -4.99 24.69
CA GLU A 75 -21.02 -4.04 25.46
C GLU A 75 -20.12 -2.88 25.88
N SER A 76 -20.71 -1.67 25.91
CA SER A 76 -20.04 -0.37 26.02
C SER A 76 -18.70 -0.46 26.73
N THR A 77 -17.63 -0.07 26.04
CA THR A 77 -16.29 0.11 26.61
C THR A 77 -16.41 0.90 27.92
N LEU A 78 -16.38 0.18 29.05
CA LEU A 78 -16.20 0.78 30.37
C LEU A 78 -14.99 1.68 30.28
N ASP A 79 -15.09 2.84 30.92
CA ASP A 79 -14.04 3.85 30.97
C ASP A 79 -12.68 3.18 31.21
N LEU A 80 -11.87 3.11 30.15
CA LEU A 80 -10.47 2.76 30.23
C LEU A 80 -9.78 3.97 30.83
N GLU A 81 -9.87 4.09 32.16
CA GLU A 81 -9.07 4.99 32.99
C GLU A 81 -7.60 4.64 32.80
N LEU A 82 -7.01 5.17 31.71
CA LEU A 82 -5.59 5.08 31.38
C LEU A 82 -4.71 5.90 32.34
N GLU A 83 -5.35 6.59 33.28
CA GLU A 83 -4.80 7.13 34.52
C GLU A 83 -4.69 6.05 35.61
N THR A 84 -3.86 5.04 35.35
CA THR A 84 -3.15 4.38 36.44
C THR A 84 -1.76 5.00 36.54
N PRO A 85 -1.49 5.88 37.52
CA PRO A 85 -0.13 6.28 37.84
C PRO A 85 0.67 5.02 38.15
N LEU A 86 1.76 4.78 37.43
CA LEU A 86 2.65 3.63 37.62
C LEU A 86 3.48 3.73 38.93
N GLU A 87 3.10 4.66 39.82
CA GLU A 87 3.85 5.11 40.99
C GLU A 87 3.66 4.21 42.24
N GLN A 88 2.70 3.28 42.24
CA GLN A 88 2.53 2.31 43.35
C GLN A 88 3.49 1.10 43.25
N MET A 89 4.75 1.36 42.90
CA MET A 89 5.87 0.40 42.93
C MET A 89 7.15 1.04 43.50
N GLU A 90 7.02 1.86 44.53
CA GLU A 90 8.13 2.28 45.39
C GLU A 90 8.40 1.27 46.51
N GLU A 91 9.63 1.26 47.01
CA GLU A 91 10.18 0.35 48.03
C GLU A 91 10.37 -1.13 47.64
N GLN A 92 11.33 -1.39 46.74
CA GLN A 92 12.52 -2.19 47.10
C GLN A 92 13.66 -2.00 46.07
N GLU A 93 14.89 -1.81 46.55
CA GLU A 93 16.08 -1.68 45.70
C GLU A 93 16.43 -3.02 45.04
N VAL A 94 16.08 -3.17 43.75
CA VAL A 94 16.73 -4.11 42.84
C VAL A 94 17.03 -3.38 41.54
N VAL A 95 18.31 -3.35 41.19
CA VAL A 95 18.83 -2.74 39.95
C VAL A 95 18.49 -3.63 38.75
N ASP A 96 18.08 -3.02 37.65
CA ASP A 96 17.85 -3.62 36.32
C ASP A 96 16.93 -4.87 36.25
N ASP A 97 15.63 -4.65 36.46
CA ASP A 97 14.60 -5.51 35.84
C ASP A 97 14.31 -5.01 34.40
N PRO A 98 14.58 -5.83 33.35
CA PRO A 98 14.27 -5.48 31.97
C PRO A 98 12.79 -5.12 31.73
N VAL A 99 11.87 -5.72 32.48
CA VAL A 99 10.44 -5.38 32.42
C VAL A 99 10.21 -3.96 32.93
N ARG A 100 10.83 -3.58 34.06
CA ARG A 100 10.71 -2.24 34.64
C ARG A 100 11.31 -1.16 33.73
N MET A 101 12.45 -1.46 33.08
CA MET A 101 13.05 -0.57 32.08
C MET A 101 12.10 -0.36 30.87
N TYR A 102 11.56 -1.45 30.31
CA TYR A 102 10.59 -1.40 29.21
C TYR A 102 9.32 -0.61 29.58
N LEU A 103 8.74 -0.87 30.75
CA LEU A 103 7.56 -0.16 31.25
C LEU A 103 7.81 1.35 31.43
N HIS A 104 9.00 1.73 31.89
CA HIS A 104 9.39 3.13 32.02
C HIS A 104 9.60 3.79 30.65
N GLU A 105 10.14 3.07 29.68
CA GLU A 105 10.36 3.58 28.32
C GLU A 105 9.05 3.85 27.58
N ILE A 106 8.13 2.88 27.53
CA ILE A 106 6.80 3.06 26.90
C ILE A 106 5.92 4.07 27.66
N GLY A 107 6.23 4.36 28.92
CA GLY A 107 5.55 5.38 29.72
C GLY A 107 5.91 6.82 29.34
N ARG A 108 6.98 7.05 28.57
CA ARG A 108 7.41 8.39 28.12
C ARG A 108 6.61 8.91 26.92
N VAL A 109 6.00 8.02 26.15
CA VAL A 109 5.27 8.36 24.93
C VAL A 109 3.84 8.75 25.30
N HIS A 110 3.37 9.86 24.75
CA HIS A 110 2.06 10.40 25.07
C HIS A 110 0.96 9.60 24.35
N LEU A 111 -0.22 9.51 24.97
CA LEU A 111 -1.38 8.86 24.35
C LEU A 111 -1.91 9.76 23.23
N LEU A 112 -2.26 9.14 22.10
CA LEU A 112 -2.78 9.85 20.93
C LEU A 112 -4.29 10.08 21.03
N THR A 113 -4.71 11.25 20.56
CA THR A 113 -6.11 11.54 20.23
C THR A 113 -6.50 10.86 18.91
N ALA A 114 -7.80 10.65 18.69
CA ALA A 114 -8.30 10.06 17.44
C ALA A 114 -7.97 10.92 16.19
N ALA A 115 -7.74 12.23 16.35
CA ALA A 115 -7.29 13.10 15.28
C ALA A 115 -5.82 12.86 14.91
N GLU A 116 -4.95 12.71 15.92
CA GLU A 116 -3.54 12.40 15.71
C GLU A 116 -3.36 10.99 15.13
N GLU A 117 -4.10 9.98 15.62
CA GLU A 117 -4.11 8.64 15.03
C GLU A 117 -4.47 8.67 13.54
N LYS A 118 -5.50 9.43 13.15
CA LYS A 118 -5.91 9.62 11.76
C LYS A 118 -4.82 10.29 10.91
N ASP A 119 -4.15 11.31 11.44
CA ASP A 119 -3.09 12.01 10.71
C ASP A 119 -1.81 11.17 10.56
N LEU A 120 -1.48 10.31 11.55
CA LEU A 120 -0.41 9.32 11.42
C LEU A 120 -0.77 8.24 10.38
N ALA A 121 -2.00 7.70 10.44
CA ALA A 121 -2.49 6.71 9.49
C ALA A 121 -2.45 7.23 8.04
N ARG A 122 -2.90 8.47 7.79
CA ARG A 122 -2.81 9.08 6.45
C ARG A 122 -1.36 9.11 5.92
N LYS A 123 -0.40 9.54 6.73
CA LYS A 123 1.03 9.55 6.35
C LYS A 123 1.54 8.15 6.00
N MET A 124 1.13 7.14 6.76
CA MET A 124 1.50 5.74 6.50
C MET A 124 0.95 5.27 5.14
N GLU A 125 -0.33 5.52 4.86
CA GLU A 125 -0.96 5.16 3.59
C GLU A 125 -0.31 5.86 2.38
N GLU A 126 0.04 7.14 2.49
CA GLU A 126 0.77 7.87 1.45
C GLU A 126 2.12 7.20 1.14
N GLY A 127 2.86 6.78 2.18
CA GLY A 127 4.10 6.03 2.03
C GLY A 127 3.92 4.62 1.45
N ILE A 128 2.84 3.92 1.83
CA ILE A 128 2.47 2.62 1.28
C ILE A 128 2.14 2.75 -0.21
N ARG A 129 1.33 3.74 -0.61
CA ARG A 129 0.96 3.96 -2.01
C ARG A 129 2.16 4.23 -2.91
N ILE A 130 3.15 5.00 -2.44
CA ILE A 130 4.41 5.19 -3.18
C ILE A 130 5.16 3.85 -3.34
N LYS A 131 5.17 2.98 -2.33
CA LYS A 131 5.78 1.63 -2.41
C LYS A 131 5.03 0.74 -3.41
N GLU A 132 3.70 0.74 -3.40
CA GLU A 132 2.85 0.01 -4.36
C GLU A 132 3.13 0.41 -5.81
N ILE A 133 3.12 1.72 -6.11
CA ILE A 133 3.36 2.25 -7.46
C ILE A 133 4.77 1.87 -7.94
N LYS A 134 5.79 2.01 -7.07
CA LYS A 134 7.16 1.56 -7.37
C LYS A 134 7.23 0.07 -7.67
N GLN A 135 6.55 -0.76 -6.87
CA GLN A 135 6.53 -2.21 -7.04
C GLN A 135 5.81 -2.63 -8.33
N GLY A 136 4.66 -2.02 -8.64
CA GLY A 136 3.93 -2.26 -9.89
C GLY A 136 4.74 -1.85 -11.13
N TYR A 137 5.46 -0.72 -11.05
CA TYR A 137 6.39 -0.30 -12.11
C TYR A 137 7.55 -1.30 -12.27
N LEU A 138 8.20 -1.69 -11.17
CA LEU A 138 9.29 -2.67 -11.17
C LEU A 138 8.87 -4.02 -11.78
N GLN A 139 7.67 -4.51 -11.44
CA GLN A 139 7.11 -5.73 -12.04
C GLN A 139 6.85 -5.59 -13.54
N ARG A 140 6.40 -4.42 -14.00
CA ARG A 140 6.05 -4.18 -15.42
C ARG A 140 7.25 -3.89 -16.32
N TYR A 141 8.30 -3.25 -15.80
CA TYR A 141 9.43 -2.74 -16.59
C TYR A 141 10.81 -3.29 -16.17
N GLY A 142 10.90 -4.06 -15.08
CA GLY A 142 12.15 -4.70 -14.64
C GLY A 142 13.19 -3.75 -14.04
N ARG A 143 12.82 -2.50 -13.72
CA ARG A 143 13.66 -1.49 -13.06
C ARG A 143 12.85 -0.59 -12.14
N ASP A 144 13.51 0.10 -11.22
CA ASP A 144 12.91 1.18 -10.46
C ASP A 144 12.48 2.37 -11.36
N PRO A 145 11.36 3.03 -11.05
CA PRO A 145 10.95 4.27 -11.71
C PRO A 145 11.71 5.50 -11.17
N SER A 146 11.87 6.48 -12.05
CA SER A 146 12.19 7.86 -11.67
C SER A 146 11.02 8.55 -10.94
N ALA A 147 11.27 9.69 -10.29
CA ALA A 147 10.21 10.45 -9.62
C ALA A 147 9.15 10.95 -10.62
N THR A 148 9.59 11.41 -11.81
CA THR A 148 8.71 11.77 -12.93
C THR A 148 7.82 10.59 -13.35
N GLU A 149 8.35 9.37 -13.42
CA GLU A 149 7.57 8.19 -13.80
C GLU A 149 6.53 7.80 -12.74
N ILE A 150 6.84 7.93 -11.45
CA ILE A 150 5.87 7.75 -10.35
C ILE A 150 4.71 8.76 -10.49
N ILE A 151 5.03 10.04 -10.73
CA ILE A 151 4.02 11.09 -10.96
C ILE A 151 3.16 10.79 -12.19
N ILE A 152 3.76 10.35 -13.30
CA ILE A 152 3.02 9.97 -14.52
C ILE A 152 2.10 8.78 -14.24
N SER A 153 2.53 7.78 -13.48
CA SER A 153 1.66 6.67 -13.04
C SER A 153 0.47 7.16 -12.22
N ILE A 154 0.68 8.05 -11.24
CA ILE A 154 -0.40 8.66 -10.44
C ILE A 154 -1.41 9.40 -11.35
N LEU A 155 -0.94 10.20 -12.30
CA LEU A 155 -1.81 10.93 -13.23
C LEU A 155 -2.59 10.01 -14.18
N LEU A 156 -1.97 8.92 -14.66
CA LEU A 156 -2.66 7.90 -15.45
C LEU A 156 -3.76 7.19 -14.67
N GLU A 157 -3.49 6.81 -13.42
CA GLU A 157 -4.48 6.20 -12.52
C GLU A 157 -5.64 7.16 -12.21
N LEU A 158 -5.36 8.46 -11.99
CA LEU A 158 -6.40 9.47 -11.82
C LEU A 158 -7.26 9.68 -13.07
N SER A 159 -6.67 9.60 -14.27
CA SER A 159 -7.41 9.62 -15.53
C SER A 159 -8.35 8.41 -15.66
N GLN A 160 -7.89 7.23 -15.22
CA GLN A 160 -8.69 5.99 -15.20
C GLN A 160 -9.78 6.00 -14.11
N ALA A 161 -9.56 6.72 -13.00
CA ALA A 161 -10.55 6.93 -11.95
C ALA A 161 -11.68 7.92 -12.35
N SER A 162 -11.73 8.38 -13.59
CA SER A 162 -12.72 9.35 -14.09
C SER A 162 -14.17 8.92 -13.90
N THR A 163 -14.49 7.64 -14.12
CA THR A 163 -15.80 7.07 -13.78
C THR A 163 -16.11 7.25 -12.29
N THR A 164 -15.18 6.85 -11.40
CA THR A 164 -15.34 6.99 -9.94
C THR A 164 -15.57 8.44 -9.53
N ILE A 165 -14.80 9.38 -10.08
CA ILE A 165 -14.97 10.82 -9.84
C ILE A 165 -16.37 11.29 -10.26
N HIS A 166 -16.84 10.91 -11.44
CA HIS A 166 -18.16 11.31 -11.94
C HIS A 166 -19.31 10.72 -11.11
N LEU A 167 -19.17 9.47 -10.64
CA LEU A 167 -20.15 8.84 -9.74
C LEU A 167 -20.15 9.51 -8.36
N LEU A 168 -18.98 9.83 -7.80
CA LEU A 168 -18.87 10.63 -6.57
C LEU A 168 -19.58 11.98 -6.71
N GLN A 169 -19.39 12.67 -7.83
CA GLN A 169 -20.06 13.94 -8.11
C GLN A 169 -21.58 13.80 -8.16
N GLU A 170 -22.10 12.76 -8.81
CA GLU A 170 -23.54 12.44 -8.81
C GLU A 170 -24.08 12.21 -7.39
N GLN A 171 -23.44 11.33 -6.60
CA GLN A 171 -23.84 11.01 -5.22
C GLN A 171 -23.73 12.18 -4.24
N LEU A 172 -22.91 13.18 -4.56
CA LEU A 172 -22.71 14.41 -3.77
C LEU A 172 -23.49 15.62 -4.30
N TYR A 173 -24.27 15.46 -5.37
CA TYR A 173 -24.97 16.53 -6.08
C TYR A 173 -24.04 17.70 -6.48
N LEU A 174 -22.84 17.36 -6.95
CA LEU A 174 -21.84 18.30 -7.46
C LEU A 174 -21.98 18.43 -8.98
N THR A 175 -21.83 19.65 -9.48
CA THR A 175 -21.69 19.90 -10.92
C THR A 175 -20.25 19.55 -11.34
N PRO A 176 -20.03 18.68 -12.33
CA PRO A 176 -18.71 18.44 -12.90
C PRO A 176 -18.11 19.74 -13.42
N ALA A 177 -16.85 20.00 -13.06
CA ALA A 177 -16.10 21.13 -13.57
C ALA A 177 -15.47 20.79 -14.93
N ALA A 178 -15.18 21.80 -15.76
CA ALA A 178 -14.47 21.60 -17.01
C ALA A 178 -12.98 21.27 -16.77
N SER A 179 -12.39 21.84 -15.72
CA SER A 179 -11.00 21.64 -15.34
C SER A 179 -10.79 20.39 -14.48
N PHE A 180 -9.75 19.63 -14.78
CA PHE A 180 -9.24 18.56 -13.90
C PHE A 180 -8.94 19.09 -12.49
N LEU A 181 -8.25 20.24 -12.40
CA LEU A 181 -7.82 20.82 -11.12
C LEU A 181 -9.02 21.25 -10.26
N GLU A 182 -10.06 21.86 -10.85
CA GLU A 182 -11.30 22.21 -10.15
C GLU A 182 -12.06 20.97 -9.65
N ASN A 183 -12.05 19.87 -10.41
CA ASN A 183 -12.68 18.62 -10.01
C ASN A 183 -11.97 17.98 -8.81
N ILE A 184 -10.63 17.81 -8.86
CA ILE A 184 -9.87 17.18 -7.77
C ILE A 184 -9.73 18.08 -6.54
N SER A 185 -9.79 19.42 -6.69
CA SER A 185 -9.70 20.38 -5.58
C SER A 185 -11.05 20.67 -4.92
N ASN A 186 -12.14 20.03 -5.36
CA ASN A 186 -13.47 20.29 -4.82
C ASN A 186 -13.58 19.83 -3.36
N ALA A 187 -13.74 20.79 -2.44
CA ALA A 187 -13.73 20.53 -0.99
C ALA A 187 -14.73 19.46 -0.53
N LYS A 188 -15.92 19.36 -1.15
CA LYS A 188 -16.93 18.34 -0.80
C LYS A 188 -16.56 16.94 -1.30
N LEU A 189 -15.92 16.84 -2.47
CA LEU A 189 -15.39 15.58 -2.98
C LEU A 189 -14.24 15.11 -2.10
N ARG A 190 -13.31 16.01 -1.78
CA ARG A 190 -12.17 15.77 -0.87
C ARG A 190 -12.64 15.30 0.51
N GLU A 191 -13.60 16.00 1.13
CA GLU A 191 -14.19 15.62 2.41
C GLU A 191 -14.78 14.19 2.39
N SER A 192 -15.39 13.77 1.27
CA SER A 192 -16.01 12.43 1.16
C SER A 192 -15.03 11.26 1.00
N ILE A 193 -13.74 11.51 0.72
CA ILE A 193 -12.72 10.47 0.46
C ILE A 193 -11.48 10.58 1.38
N ASP A 194 -11.14 11.78 1.87
CA ASP A 194 -10.03 12.00 2.81
C ASP A 194 -10.40 11.73 4.28
N SER A 195 -11.68 11.50 4.57
CA SER A 195 -12.24 11.27 5.91
C SER A 195 -13.03 9.96 5.95
N GLU A 196 -13.97 9.82 6.89
CA GLU A 196 -14.80 8.62 7.00
C GLU A 196 -15.65 8.43 5.73
N ILE A 197 -15.42 7.33 5.00
CA ILE A 197 -16.16 7.06 3.76
C ILE A 197 -17.50 6.44 4.15
N ARG A 198 -18.59 7.15 3.83
CA ARG A 198 -19.95 6.71 4.14
C ARG A 198 -20.25 5.36 3.46
N PRO A 199 -20.73 4.33 4.18
CA PRO A 199 -21.01 3.01 3.60
C PRO A 199 -21.96 3.03 2.39
N GLN A 200 -22.90 3.97 2.34
CA GLN A 200 -23.81 4.12 1.18
C GLN A 200 -23.05 4.53 -0.10
N LEU A 201 -21.95 5.27 0.03
CA LEU A 201 -21.11 5.72 -1.07
C LEU A 201 -20.32 4.54 -1.66
N ILE A 202 -19.72 3.72 -0.79
CA ILE A 202 -19.03 2.47 -1.18
C ILE A 202 -19.99 1.54 -1.93
N LEU A 203 -21.20 1.32 -1.39
CA LEU A 203 -22.22 0.49 -2.02
C LEU A 203 -22.68 1.03 -3.38
N ALA A 204 -22.83 2.36 -3.52
CA ALA A 204 -23.18 2.98 -4.80
C ALA A 204 -22.08 2.77 -5.85
N ILE A 205 -20.81 3.03 -5.49
CA ILE A 205 -19.66 2.82 -6.38
C ILE A 205 -19.51 1.34 -6.76
N ALA A 206 -19.61 0.41 -5.80
CA ALA A 206 -19.57 -1.04 -6.05
C ALA A 206 -20.63 -1.47 -7.08
N HIS A 207 -21.88 -1.07 -6.86
CA HIS A 207 -22.99 -1.40 -7.76
C HIS A 207 -22.86 -0.74 -9.15
N GLN A 208 -22.41 0.52 -9.21
CA GLN A 208 -22.29 1.26 -10.48
C GLN A 208 -21.04 0.88 -11.29
N THR A 209 -20.02 0.28 -10.67
CA THR A 209 -18.78 -0.16 -11.34
C THR A 209 -18.69 -1.68 -11.57
N ASP A 210 -19.72 -2.45 -11.18
CA ASP A 210 -19.75 -3.92 -11.19
C ASP A 210 -18.57 -4.55 -10.43
N LYS A 211 -18.26 -3.99 -9.26
CA LYS A 211 -17.15 -4.43 -8.39
C LYS A 211 -17.65 -4.89 -7.03
N SER A 212 -16.85 -5.71 -6.36
CA SER A 212 -17.10 -6.07 -4.96
C SER A 212 -16.91 -4.87 -4.02
N ILE A 213 -17.51 -4.94 -2.83
CA ILE A 213 -17.39 -3.89 -1.81
C ILE A 213 -15.92 -3.55 -1.48
N PRO A 214 -15.01 -4.52 -1.24
CA PRO A 214 -13.60 -4.22 -0.96
C PRO A 214 -12.87 -3.55 -2.14
N GLU A 215 -13.21 -3.89 -3.39
CA GLU A 215 -12.62 -3.25 -4.57
C GLU A 215 -13.12 -1.80 -4.75
N ALA A 216 -14.37 -1.51 -4.35
CA ALA A 216 -14.90 -0.15 -4.31
C ALA A 216 -14.31 0.68 -3.17
N GLU A 217 -14.08 0.09 -2.00
CA GLU A 217 -13.29 0.71 -0.91
C GLU A 217 -11.88 1.05 -1.40
N GLN A 218 -11.18 0.09 -2.02
CA GLN A 218 -9.86 0.31 -2.59
C GLN A 218 -9.85 1.43 -3.63
N LEU A 219 -10.79 1.44 -4.60
CA LEU A 219 -10.87 2.52 -5.59
C LEU A 219 -11.00 3.92 -4.97
N LEU A 220 -11.77 4.06 -3.89
CA LEU A 220 -11.97 5.34 -3.21
C LEU A 220 -10.74 5.78 -2.41
N THR A 221 -10.09 4.83 -1.73
CA THR A 221 -8.82 5.07 -1.02
C THR A 221 -7.69 5.42 -1.99
N GLU A 222 -7.53 4.67 -3.08
CA GLU A 222 -6.54 4.97 -4.11
C GLU A 222 -6.78 6.33 -4.78
N LEU A 223 -8.03 6.69 -5.07
CA LEU A 223 -8.38 8.02 -5.57
C LEU A 223 -7.97 9.14 -4.59
N ALA A 224 -8.25 8.97 -3.29
CA ALA A 224 -7.85 9.93 -2.27
C ALA A 224 -6.33 10.08 -2.19
N LEU A 225 -5.60 8.95 -2.10
CA LEU A 225 -4.15 8.93 -1.98
C LEU A 225 -3.48 9.51 -3.23
N ASN A 226 -3.93 9.13 -4.43
CA ASN A 226 -3.38 9.66 -5.68
C ASN A 226 -3.61 11.17 -5.82
N ILE A 227 -4.76 11.71 -5.37
CA ILE A 227 -4.98 13.17 -5.33
C ILE A 227 -4.03 13.85 -4.32
N ASN A 228 -3.81 13.23 -3.14
CA ASN A 228 -2.95 13.78 -2.08
C ASN A 228 -1.46 13.76 -2.41
N LEU A 229 -1.02 12.80 -3.22
CA LEU A 229 0.38 12.63 -3.63
C LEU A 229 0.83 13.59 -4.74
N LEU A 230 -0.06 14.39 -5.35
CA LEU A 230 0.32 15.34 -6.39
C LEU A 230 0.98 16.61 -5.81
N PRO A 231 2.27 16.88 -6.09
CA PRO A 231 2.91 18.12 -5.66
C PRO A 231 2.46 19.30 -6.53
N LYS A 232 2.47 20.50 -5.95
CA LYS A 232 2.02 21.74 -6.62
C LYS A 232 2.72 22.00 -7.97
N GLU A 233 4.01 21.64 -8.09
CA GLU A 233 4.79 21.82 -9.32
C GLU A 233 4.20 21.04 -10.51
N VAL A 234 3.52 19.92 -10.23
CA VAL A 234 2.82 19.10 -11.24
C VAL A 234 1.44 19.69 -11.54
N LEU A 235 0.72 20.19 -10.53
CA LEU A 235 -0.56 20.87 -10.72
C LEU A 235 -0.41 22.14 -11.58
N ASP A 236 0.61 22.96 -11.27
CA ASP A 236 0.98 24.16 -12.03
C ASP A 236 1.36 23.82 -13.48
N ALA A 237 1.98 22.67 -13.73
CA ALA A 237 2.38 22.21 -15.06
C ALA A 237 1.24 21.61 -15.89
N ILE A 238 0.18 21.09 -15.27
CA ILE A 238 -1.06 20.67 -15.95
C ILE A 238 -1.83 21.91 -16.42
N GLY A 239 -2.01 22.89 -15.51
CA GLY A 239 -2.73 24.13 -15.78
C GLY A 239 -4.25 23.98 -15.83
N ASP A 240 -4.95 25.11 -15.65
CA ASP A 240 -6.39 25.13 -15.36
C ASP A 240 -7.29 24.65 -16.52
N SER A 241 -6.80 24.66 -17.76
CA SER A 241 -7.64 24.38 -18.95
C SER A 241 -7.77 22.89 -19.33
N VAL A 242 -7.05 21.99 -18.66
CA VAL A 242 -7.01 20.57 -19.03
C VAL A 242 -8.22 19.84 -18.44
N SER A 243 -8.98 19.13 -19.27
CA SER A 243 -10.09 18.30 -18.77
C SER A 243 -9.59 16.95 -18.26
N LEU A 244 -10.39 16.29 -17.42
CA LEU A 244 -10.07 14.96 -16.88
C LEU A 244 -9.84 13.89 -17.98
N ALA A 245 -10.51 14.00 -19.12
CA ALA A 245 -10.33 13.09 -20.26
C ALA A 245 -9.03 13.38 -21.05
N ASP A 246 -8.50 14.60 -20.98
CA ASP A 246 -7.28 14.99 -21.68
C ASP A 246 -6.00 14.57 -20.94
N ILE A 247 -6.09 14.16 -19.67
CA ILE A 247 -4.93 13.80 -18.83
C ILE A 247 -4.13 12.65 -19.43
N GLU A 248 -4.76 11.54 -19.85
CA GLU A 248 -4.10 10.42 -20.54
C GLU A 248 -3.36 10.86 -21.82
N THR A 249 -3.93 11.83 -22.56
CA THR A 249 -3.31 12.39 -23.76
C THR A 249 -2.23 13.44 -23.41
N LEU A 250 -2.29 14.07 -22.24
CA LEU A 250 -1.29 15.04 -21.77
C LEU A 250 0.00 14.34 -21.32
N VAL A 251 -0.12 13.31 -20.48
CA VAL A 251 1.04 12.60 -19.88
C VAL A 251 1.87 11.81 -20.90
N THR A 252 1.34 11.59 -22.11
CA THR A 252 2.07 10.97 -23.23
C THR A 252 2.83 11.99 -24.11
N LYS A 253 2.61 13.30 -23.94
CA LYS A 253 3.28 14.33 -24.74
C LYS A 253 4.72 14.57 -24.24
N PRO A 254 5.74 14.50 -25.11
CA PRO A 254 7.13 14.76 -24.72
C PRO A 254 7.34 16.12 -24.04
N ASP A 255 6.64 17.16 -24.49
CA ASP A 255 6.76 18.51 -23.91
C ASP A 255 6.31 18.57 -22.44
N PHE A 256 5.26 17.82 -22.09
CA PHE A 256 4.78 17.71 -20.71
C PHE A 256 5.71 16.83 -19.87
N ILE A 257 6.16 15.69 -20.40
CA ILE A 257 7.13 14.82 -19.70
C ILE A 257 8.41 15.61 -19.38
N ASN A 258 8.93 16.37 -20.36
CA ASN A 258 10.11 17.22 -20.20
C ASN A 258 9.88 18.35 -19.16
N SER A 259 8.66 18.91 -19.06
CA SER A 259 8.35 19.95 -18.07
C SER A 259 8.31 19.42 -16.65
N ILE A 260 7.79 18.20 -16.43
CA ILE A 260 7.83 17.52 -15.13
C ILE A 260 9.26 17.04 -14.80
N GLN A 261 9.98 16.49 -15.77
CA GLN A 261 11.36 16.01 -15.61
C GLN A 261 12.35 17.12 -15.25
N ALA A 262 12.06 18.38 -15.58
CA ALA A 262 12.82 19.54 -15.11
C ALA A 262 12.84 19.67 -13.57
N TYR A 263 11.84 19.10 -12.89
CA TYR A 263 11.71 19.07 -11.42
C TYR A 263 12.10 17.73 -10.78
N GLU A 264 12.70 16.79 -11.53
CA GLU A 264 13.00 15.42 -11.07
C GLU A 264 13.64 15.36 -9.67
N LYS A 265 14.61 16.24 -9.37
CA LYS A 265 15.28 16.28 -8.06
C LYS A 265 14.37 16.75 -6.92
N GLN A 266 13.48 17.71 -7.20
CA GLN A 266 12.49 18.21 -6.25
C GLN A 266 11.42 17.15 -5.99
N LEU A 267 10.95 16.48 -7.06
CA LEU A 267 9.97 15.39 -6.99
C LEU A 267 10.55 14.19 -6.21
N GLN A 268 11.80 13.82 -6.47
CA GLN A 268 12.50 12.78 -5.72
C GLN A 268 12.57 13.12 -4.22
N ALA A 269 13.04 14.33 -3.88
CA ALA A 269 13.13 14.76 -2.48
C ALA A 269 11.77 14.85 -1.77
N TYR A 270 10.71 15.19 -2.51
CA TYR A 270 9.32 15.19 -2.03
C TYR A 270 8.83 13.77 -1.70
N LEU A 271 8.98 12.82 -2.63
CA LEU A 271 8.60 11.41 -2.43
C LEU A 271 9.42 10.74 -1.31
N GLU A 272 10.72 11.04 -1.23
CA GLU A 272 11.60 10.59 -0.12
C GLU A 272 11.21 11.22 1.23
N ASN A 273 10.65 12.43 1.24
CA ASN A 273 10.13 13.03 2.45
C ASN A 273 8.84 12.36 2.93
N ILE A 274 7.92 12.03 2.02
CA ILE A 274 6.71 11.26 2.36
C ILE A 274 7.09 9.90 2.93
N GLY A 275 8.00 9.16 2.29
CA GLY A 275 8.49 7.88 2.80
C GLY A 275 9.05 7.96 4.23
N ARG A 276 9.90 8.96 4.52
CA ARG A 276 10.45 9.18 5.87
C ARG A 276 9.40 9.62 6.89
N GLU A 277 8.36 10.36 6.48
CA GLU A 277 7.27 10.75 7.37
C GLU A 277 6.32 9.58 7.65
N ALA A 278 6.13 8.67 6.70
CA ALA A 278 5.38 7.41 6.88
C ALA A 278 6.06 6.50 7.91
N GLU A 279 7.37 6.26 7.78
CA GLU A 279 8.15 5.42 8.71
C GLU A 279 8.14 5.98 10.14
N LYS A 280 8.23 7.30 10.30
CA LYS A 280 8.06 7.96 11.61
C LYS A 280 6.64 7.81 12.15
N ALA A 281 5.63 7.90 11.27
CA ALA A 281 4.24 7.82 11.68
C ALA A 281 3.87 6.41 12.17
N GLU A 282 4.33 5.38 11.47
CA GLU A 282 4.24 3.97 11.86
C GLU A 282 4.92 3.72 13.21
N THR A 283 6.15 4.23 13.37
CA THR A 283 6.90 4.15 14.64
C THR A 283 6.13 4.80 15.78
N HIS A 284 5.67 6.05 15.61
CA HIS A 284 4.98 6.81 16.64
C HIS A 284 3.61 6.22 17.01
N LEU A 285 2.84 5.74 16.03
CA LEU A 285 1.55 5.08 16.27
C LEU A 285 1.74 3.75 17.02
N THR A 286 2.81 3.00 16.70
CA THR A 286 3.19 1.80 17.45
C THR A 286 3.55 2.15 18.90
N GLU A 287 4.52 3.06 19.09
CA GLU A 287 5.05 3.44 20.41
C GLU A 287 3.97 3.92 21.37
N ALA A 288 3.08 4.80 20.91
CA ALA A 288 1.97 5.32 21.72
C ALA A 288 0.99 4.23 22.20
N ASN A 289 0.92 3.09 21.51
CA ASN A 289 0.03 1.98 21.80
C ASN A 289 0.70 0.78 22.51
N LEU A 290 2.01 0.82 22.78
CA LEU A 290 2.70 -0.25 23.55
C LEU A 290 2.11 -0.44 24.96
N ARG A 291 1.54 0.61 25.56
CA ARG A 291 0.83 0.53 26.85
C ARG A 291 -0.42 -0.37 26.79
N LEU A 292 -1.12 -0.39 25.65
CA LEU A 292 -2.27 -1.27 25.43
C LEU A 292 -1.85 -2.75 25.48
N VAL A 293 -0.75 -3.10 24.79
CA VAL A 293 -0.20 -4.46 24.78
C VAL A 293 0.07 -4.96 26.20
N VAL A 294 0.74 -4.17 27.03
CA VAL A 294 1.00 -4.52 28.44
C VAL A 294 -0.29 -4.73 29.22
N SER A 295 -1.33 -3.89 29.01
CA SER A 295 -2.61 -4.03 29.69
C SER A 295 -3.36 -5.33 29.33
N VAL A 296 -3.18 -5.81 28.09
CA VAL A 296 -3.76 -7.07 27.60
C VAL A 296 -2.93 -8.27 28.06
N ALA A 297 -1.60 -8.21 27.95
CA ALA A 297 -0.68 -9.26 28.40
C ALA A 297 -0.82 -9.56 29.90
N LYS A 298 -1.03 -8.53 30.75
CA LYS A 298 -1.30 -8.71 32.19
C LYS A 298 -2.50 -9.61 32.48
N LYS A 299 -3.53 -9.64 31.61
CA LYS A 299 -4.73 -10.51 31.75
C LYS A 299 -4.46 -11.99 31.38
N HIS A 300 -3.26 -12.30 30.90
CA HIS A 300 -2.82 -13.62 30.41
C HIS A 300 -1.70 -14.26 31.23
N ILE A 301 -1.20 -13.57 32.26
CA ILE A 301 -0.22 -14.09 33.22
C ILE A 301 -0.75 -15.40 33.86
N GLY A 302 0.15 -16.38 34.03
CA GLY A 302 -0.17 -17.66 34.67
C GLY A 302 -0.72 -18.74 33.73
N ARG A 303 -0.86 -18.45 32.42
CA ARG A 303 -1.30 -19.44 31.41
C ARG A 303 -0.16 -20.25 30.77
N GLY A 304 0.96 -20.40 31.48
CA GLY A 304 2.12 -21.21 31.05
C GLY A 304 3.21 -20.48 30.26
N MET A 305 3.05 -19.17 30.03
CA MET A 305 4.01 -18.31 29.32
C MET A 305 4.47 -17.15 30.21
N SER A 306 5.68 -16.60 30.00
CA SER A 306 6.17 -15.46 30.78
C SER A 306 5.50 -14.14 30.34
N LEU A 307 5.53 -13.12 31.19
CA LEU A 307 4.99 -11.80 30.85
C LEU A 307 5.77 -11.14 29.69
N LEU A 308 7.08 -11.40 29.58
CA LEU A 308 7.88 -10.85 28.49
C LEU A 308 7.47 -11.45 27.14
N ASP A 309 7.31 -12.78 27.07
CA ASP A 309 6.89 -13.46 25.83
C ASP A 309 5.48 -13.00 25.40
N LEU A 310 4.55 -12.90 26.35
CA LEU A 310 3.19 -12.37 26.10
C LEU A 310 3.21 -10.92 25.59
N ILE A 311 4.16 -10.09 26.05
CA ILE A 311 4.37 -8.73 25.53
C ILE A 311 4.98 -8.79 24.12
N GLN A 312 5.93 -9.68 23.83
CA GLN A 312 6.49 -9.82 22.48
C GLN A 312 5.46 -10.28 21.45
N GLU A 313 4.65 -11.31 21.77
CA GLU A 313 3.54 -11.74 20.90
C GLU A 313 2.53 -10.61 20.70
N GLY A 314 2.19 -9.88 21.76
CA GLY A 314 1.31 -8.71 21.70
C GLY A 314 1.87 -7.56 20.86
N ASN A 315 3.18 -7.30 20.91
CA ASN A 315 3.86 -6.29 20.10
C ASN A 315 3.86 -6.68 18.61
N ILE A 316 4.04 -7.96 18.27
CA ILE A 316 3.90 -8.47 16.89
C ILE A 316 2.44 -8.31 16.41
N GLY A 317 1.47 -8.56 17.28
CA GLY A 317 0.06 -8.29 17.02
C GLY A 317 -0.22 -6.80 16.78
N LEU A 318 0.38 -5.92 17.57
CA LEU A 318 0.26 -4.47 17.46
C LEU A 318 0.82 -3.95 16.13
N LEU A 319 2.04 -4.34 15.74
CA LEU A 319 2.65 -3.95 14.46
C LEU A 319 1.73 -4.31 13.27
N ARG A 320 1.21 -5.54 13.25
CA ARG A 320 0.26 -6.01 12.22
C ARG A 320 -1.09 -5.29 12.24
N ALA A 321 -1.48 -4.70 13.37
CA ALA A 321 -2.68 -3.87 13.48
C ALA A 321 -2.40 -2.45 12.98
N VAL A 322 -1.24 -1.88 13.29
CA VAL A 322 -0.74 -0.59 12.78
C VAL A 322 -0.66 -0.63 11.24
N GLU A 323 -0.02 -1.64 10.65
CA GLU A 323 0.05 -1.86 9.20
C GLU A 323 -1.31 -1.88 8.47
N LYS A 324 -2.39 -2.22 9.19
CA LYS A 324 -3.74 -2.44 8.64
C LYS A 324 -4.78 -1.46 9.15
N PHE A 325 -4.36 -0.42 9.86
CA PHE A 325 -5.27 0.56 10.42
C PHE A 325 -5.84 1.46 9.32
N ASP A 326 -7.15 1.37 9.14
CA ASP A 326 -7.91 2.17 8.19
C ASP A 326 -8.79 3.17 8.95
N TYR A 327 -8.34 4.43 8.97
CA TYR A 327 -9.03 5.50 9.67
C TYR A 327 -10.37 5.87 9.01
N ARG A 328 -10.61 5.49 7.75
CA ARG A 328 -11.84 5.84 7.00
C ARG A 328 -13.06 5.04 7.45
N LYS A 329 -12.86 4.04 8.31
CA LYS A 329 -13.91 3.25 8.96
C LYS A 329 -14.47 3.89 10.24
N GLY A 330 -13.94 5.04 10.67
CA GLY A 330 -14.47 5.82 11.80
C GLY A 330 -14.15 5.25 13.20
N TYR A 331 -13.37 4.18 13.29
CA TYR A 331 -12.92 3.60 14.57
C TYR A 331 -11.63 4.26 15.06
N LYS A 332 -11.51 4.44 16.38
CA LYS A 332 -10.23 4.73 17.04
C LYS A 332 -9.32 3.51 16.94
N PHE A 333 -8.00 3.71 16.97
CA PHE A 333 -7.04 2.60 16.96
C PHE A 333 -7.06 1.78 18.27
N SER A 334 -7.17 2.46 19.42
CA SER A 334 -7.05 1.91 20.77
C SER A 334 -8.37 1.40 21.37
#